data_AF-A0A8T4G9M6-F1
#
_entry.id   AF-A0A8T4G9M6-F1
#
_cell.length_a   1.000
_cell.length_b   1.000
_cell.length_c   1.000
_cell.angle_alpha   90.00
_cell.angle_beta   90.00
_cell.angle_gamma   90.00
#
_symmetry.space_group_name_H-M   'P 1'
#
loop_
_entity.id
_entity.type
_entity.pdbx_description
1 polymer ?
#
loop_
_entity_poly.entity_id
_entity_poly.type
_entity_poly.pdbx_seq_one_letter_code
_entity_poly.pdbx_strand_id
1 'polypeptide(L)'
;MRCPHCGQYIENTLWQALRPYRNPELPVVVTNIDAVLEVGSRIRAIFEEKNGHLRIRGYQAVTLKKVARSLRVPLYYIERDGEEVRLYEYDVNQMVCSDHFLRADQLLPVFTGSVSEFGDWVYRKFIRYGPPSRGRKERRW
;
A
#
# COMPACT_ATOMS: atom_id res chain seq x y z
N MET A 1 -7.52 6.00 -9.15
CA MET A 1 -8.73 5.30 -8.67
C MET A 1 -9.95 6.19 -8.89
N ARG A 2 -11.14 5.67 -9.21
CA ARG A 2 -12.39 6.45 -9.21
C ARG A 2 -13.11 6.25 -7.89
N CYS A 3 -13.61 7.33 -7.31
CA CYS A 3 -14.41 7.31 -6.09
C CYS A 3 -15.67 6.49 -6.37
N PRO A 4 -15.93 5.39 -5.64
CA PRO A 4 -17.11 4.57 -5.87
C PRO A 4 -18.42 5.31 -5.56
N HIS A 5 -18.37 6.39 -4.77
CA HIS A 5 -19.55 7.20 -4.43
C HIS A 5 -19.89 8.26 -5.47
N CYS A 6 -18.90 8.89 -6.10
CA CYS A 6 -19.14 10.01 -7.02
C CYS A 6 -18.64 9.78 -8.45
N GLY A 7 -18.01 8.64 -8.74
CA GLY A 7 -17.49 8.28 -10.06
C GLY A 7 -16.29 9.13 -10.53
N GLN A 8 -15.95 10.20 -9.81
CA GLN A 8 -14.81 11.07 -10.11
C GLN A 8 -13.50 10.35 -9.77
N TYR A 9 -12.43 10.65 -10.50
CA TYR A 9 -11.11 10.20 -10.08
C TYR A 9 -10.79 10.77 -8.68
N ILE A 10 -10.28 9.94 -7.76
CA ILE A 10 -9.91 10.28 -6.36
C ILE A 10 -8.74 11.30 -6.31
N GLU A 11 -8.25 11.74 -7.45
CA GLU A 11 -7.26 12.78 -7.54
C GLU A 11 -7.80 13.90 -8.40
N ASN A 12 -7.86 15.12 -7.86
CA ASN A 12 -7.55 16.24 -8.74
C ASN A 12 -7.17 17.56 -8.07
N THR A 13 -7.45 17.85 -6.81
CA THR A 13 -7.10 19.20 -6.29
C THR A 13 -5.61 19.40 -6.12
N LEU A 14 -4.92 18.51 -5.37
CA LEU A 14 -3.47 18.62 -5.17
C LEU A 14 -2.71 18.44 -6.49
N TRP A 15 -3.14 17.48 -7.30
CA TRP A 15 -2.52 17.20 -8.58
C TRP A 15 -2.71 18.33 -9.61
N GLN A 16 -3.87 18.99 -9.65
CA GLN A 16 -4.06 20.19 -10.47
C GLN A 16 -3.25 21.37 -9.93
N ALA A 17 -3.27 21.59 -8.61
CA ALA A 17 -2.53 22.67 -7.97
C ALA A 17 -1.02 22.55 -8.21
N LEU A 18 -0.49 21.33 -8.22
CA LEU A 18 0.92 21.07 -8.46
C LEU A 18 1.28 20.97 -9.95
N ARG A 19 0.32 21.08 -10.89
CA ARG A 19 0.58 21.01 -12.33
C ARG A 19 1.73 21.91 -12.81
N PRO A 20 1.87 23.18 -12.35
CA PRO A 20 2.98 24.05 -12.74
C PRO A 20 4.36 23.54 -12.26
N TYR A 21 4.41 22.67 -11.26
CA TYR A 21 5.63 22.18 -10.63
C TYR A 21 5.98 20.74 -11.01
N ARG A 22 5.27 20.14 -11.98
CA ARG A 22 5.57 18.79 -12.49
C ARG A 22 6.70 18.80 -13.53
N ASN A 23 7.80 19.50 -13.22
CA ASN A 23 9.04 19.42 -14.00
C ASN A 23 9.93 18.34 -13.38
N PRO A 24 10.48 17.38 -14.16
CA PRO A 24 11.48 16.42 -13.67
C PRO A 24 12.70 17.04 -12.96
N GLU A 25 13.01 18.31 -13.23
CA GLU A 25 14.09 19.06 -12.57
C GLU A 25 13.69 19.62 -11.20
N LEU A 26 12.39 19.64 -10.88
CA LEU A 26 11.88 20.11 -9.59
C LEU A 26 11.71 18.94 -8.62
N PRO A 27 12.03 19.13 -7.32
CA PRO A 27 12.03 18.05 -6.33
C PRO A 27 10.61 17.73 -5.80
N VAL A 28 9.60 17.72 -6.67
CA VAL A 28 8.21 17.45 -6.30
C VAL A 28 7.86 15.99 -6.58
N VAL A 29 7.60 15.23 -5.52
CA VAL A 29 7.12 13.84 -5.61
C VAL A 29 5.72 13.75 -5.02
N VAL A 30 4.77 13.33 -5.84
CA VAL A 30 3.43 12.95 -5.39
C VAL A 30 3.29 11.45 -5.62
N THR A 31 2.98 10.71 -4.56
CA THR A 31 2.84 9.25 -4.59
C THR A 31 1.57 8.87 -3.84
N ASN A 32 0.72 8.07 -4.48
CA ASN A 32 -0.40 7.45 -3.82
C ASN A 32 0.05 6.22 -3.05
N ILE A 33 -0.75 5.89 -2.05
CA ILE A 33 -0.73 4.59 -1.39
C ILE A 33 -1.98 3.88 -1.86
N ASP A 34 -1.82 2.72 -2.52
CA ASP A 34 -2.98 1.99 -3.07
C ASP A 34 -3.95 1.54 -1.97
N ALA A 35 -3.44 1.02 -0.85
CA ALA A 35 -4.26 0.67 0.30
C ALA A 35 -3.54 0.82 1.64
N VAL A 36 -4.32 1.18 2.66
CA VAL A 36 -3.91 1.18 4.06
C VAL A 36 -4.86 0.24 4.81
N LEU A 37 -4.29 -0.73 5.56
CA LEU A 37 -5.08 -1.60 6.41
C LEU A 37 -5.16 -1.01 7.81
N GLU A 38 -6.37 -0.66 8.23
CA GLU A 38 -6.67 -0.24 9.59
C GLU A 38 -7.40 -1.35 10.35
N VAL A 39 -6.97 -1.62 11.58
CA VAL A 39 -7.63 -2.57 12.48
C VAL A 39 -7.89 -1.90 13.82
N GLY A 40 -9.16 -1.59 14.08
CA GLY A 40 -9.58 -0.75 15.21
C GLY A 40 -9.17 0.70 14.98
N SER A 41 -8.40 1.29 15.90
CA SER A 41 -7.92 2.67 15.80
C SER A 41 -6.45 2.77 15.36
N ARG A 42 -5.91 1.74 14.70
CA ARG A 42 -4.49 1.66 14.34
C ARG A 42 -4.33 1.23 12.88
N ILE A 43 -3.50 1.97 12.16
CA ILE A 43 -2.92 1.50 10.89
C ILE A 43 -2.01 0.31 11.21
N ARG A 44 -2.16 -0.78 10.46
CA ARG A 44 -1.41 -2.03 10.66
C ARG A 44 -0.48 -2.37 9.53
N ALA A 45 -0.78 -1.94 8.31
CA ALA A 45 0.05 -2.19 7.15
C ALA A 45 -0.30 -1.20 6.02
N ILE A 46 0.69 -0.98 5.16
CA ILE A 46 0.53 -0.29 3.88
C ILE A 46 0.68 -1.33 2.77
N PHE A 47 -0.16 -1.25 1.76
CA PHE A 47 -0.11 -2.11 0.58
C PHE A 47 -0.02 -1.25 -0.67
N GLU A 48 0.83 -1.68 -1.58
CA GLU A 48 0.95 -1.13 -2.92
C GLU A 48 0.81 -2.28 -3.92
N GLU A 49 -0.15 -2.15 -4.84
CA GLU A 49 -0.51 -3.19 -5.79
C GLU A 49 0.07 -2.87 -7.17
N LYS A 50 0.52 -3.91 -7.87
CA LYS A 50 0.93 -3.82 -9.27
C LYS A 50 0.24 -4.93 -10.04
N ASN A 51 -0.47 -4.54 -11.08
CA ASN A 51 -1.07 -5.47 -12.03
C ASN A 51 0.01 -5.95 -13.01
N GLY A 52 0.22 -7.27 -13.10
CA GLY A 52 1.32 -7.86 -13.86
C GLY A 52 2.64 -7.80 -13.09
N HIS A 53 3.76 -7.55 -13.77
CA HIS A 53 5.09 -7.61 -13.14
C HIS A 53 5.34 -6.48 -12.13
N LEU A 54 5.86 -6.83 -10.95
CA LEU A 54 6.24 -5.84 -9.94
C LEU A 54 7.40 -4.96 -10.45
N ARG A 55 7.08 -3.72 -10.81
CA ARG A 55 8.05 -2.69 -11.18
C ARG A 55 7.71 -1.38 -10.48
N ILE A 56 8.52 -1.01 -9.49
CA ILE A 56 8.26 0.16 -8.64
C ILE A 56 9.37 1.17 -8.85
N ARG A 57 8.99 2.43 -9.11
CA ARG A 57 9.98 3.50 -9.29
C ARG A 57 10.68 3.77 -7.95
N GLY A 58 12.00 3.94 -7.97
CA GLY A 58 12.80 4.13 -6.75
C GLY A 58 12.30 5.26 -5.85
N TYR A 59 11.87 6.39 -6.41
CA TYR A 59 11.28 7.48 -5.62
C TYR A 59 9.96 7.12 -4.94
N GLN A 60 9.13 6.26 -5.56
CA GLN A 60 7.90 5.75 -4.92
C GLN A 60 8.26 4.84 -3.75
N ALA A 61 9.19 3.91 -3.95
CA ALA A 61 9.68 3.02 -2.90
C ALA A 61 10.29 3.82 -1.73
N VAL A 62 11.09 4.86 -2.01
CA VAL A 62 11.64 5.79 -1.01
C VAL A 62 10.52 6.52 -0.25
N THR A 63 9.47 6.95 -0.93
CA THR A 63 8.36 7.68 -0.31
C THR A 63 7.54 6.75 0.58
N LEU A 64 7.11 5.61 0.04
CA LEU A 64 6.32 4.61 0.76
C LEU A 64 7.07 4.05 1.98
N LYS A 65 8.38 3.76 1.86
CA LYS A 65 9.17 3.31 3.02
C LYS A 65 9.27 4.37 4.10
N LYS A 66 9.39 5.66 3.75
CA LYS A 66 9.42 6.75 4.73
C LYS A 66 8.10 6.84 5.49
N VAL A 67 6.97 6.73 4.79
CA VAL A 67 5.64 6.70 5.42
C VAL A 67 5.50 5.48 6.34
N ALA A 68 5.86 4.29 5.86
CA ALA A 68 5.80 3.05 6.64
C ALA A 68 6.67 3.12 7.91
N ARG A 69 7.89 3.65 7.82
CA ARG A 69 8.78 3.89 8.98
C ARG A 69 8.17 4.87 9.98
N SER A 70 7.64 5.99 9.50
CA SER A 70 7.02 7.00 10.36
C SER A 70 5.81 6.46 11.13
N LEU A 71 5.02 5.60 10.48
CA LEU A 71 3.87 4.93 11.09
C LEU A 71 4.25 3.67 11.89
N ARG A 72 5.50 3.20 11.77
CA ARG A 72 6.00 1.93 12.36
C ARG A 72 5.14 0.73 11.95
N VAL A 73 4.83 0.64 10.66
CA VAL A 73 4.04 -0.46 10.07
C VAL A 73 4.80 -1.09 8.90
N PRO A 74 4.56 -2.37 8.60
CA PRO A 74 5.10 -3.01 7.40
C PRO A 74 4.54 -2.39 6.12
N LEU A 75 5.38 -2.39 5.09
CA LEU A 75 5.02 -2.07 3.71
C LEU A 75 5.04 -3.35 2.89
N TYR A 76 3.92 -3.65 2.25
CA TYR A 76 3.81 -4.80 1.36
C TYR A 76 3.61 -4.37 -0.09
N TYR A 77 4.20 -5.16 -0.97
CA TYR A 77 3.94 -5.10 -2.40
C TYR A 77 3.14 -6.32 -2.83
N ILE A 78 2.05 -6.09 -3.54
CA ILE A 78 1.20 -7.13 -4.12
C ILE A 78 1.50 -7.20 -5.62
N GLU A 79 1.89 -8.38 -6.07
CA GLU A 79 1.93 -8.74 -7.48
C GLU A 79 0.77 -9.68 -7.77
N ARG A 80 -0.06 -9.32 -8.75
CA ARG A 80 -1.19 -10.14 -9.18
C ARG A 80 -0.95 -10.66 -10.60
N ASP A 81 -0.96 -11.98 -10.74
CA ASP A 81 -0.85 -12.69 -12.01
C ASP A 81 -2.08 -13.61 -12.18
N GLY A 82 -3.08 -13.10 -12.90
CA GLY A 82 -4.40 -13.73 -12.97
C GLY A 82 -5.09 -13.81 -11.60
N GLU A 83 -5.29 -15.04 -11.12
CA GLU A 83 -5.88 -15.33 -9.81
C GLU A 83 -4.84 -15.56 -8.70
N GLU A 84 -3.56 -15.65 -9.06
CA GLU A 84 -2.47 -15.80 -8.09
C GLU A 84 -2.04 -14.43 -7.54
N VAL A 85 -1.89 -14.38 -6.22
CA VAL A 85 -1.42 -13.25 -5.44
C VAL A 85 -0.07 -13.60 -4.84
N ARG A 86 0.96 -12.80 -5.15
CA ARG A 86 2.25 -12.84 -4.46
C ARG A 86 2.41 -11.60 -3.61
N LEU A 87 2.77 -11.79 -2.34
CA LEU A 87 3.00 -10.72 -1.40
C LEU A 87 4.47 -10.66 -1.04
N TYR A 88 5.06 -9.48 -1.15
CA TYR A 88 6.44 -9.22 -0.76
C TYR A 88 6.45 -8.23 0.40
N GLU A 89 7.16 -8.54 1.48
CA GLU A 89 7.39 -7.60 2.58
C GLU A 89 8.64 -6.77 2.25
N TYR A 90 8.49 -5.46 2.22
CA TYR A 90 9.59 -4.58 1.91
C TYR A 90 10.37 -4.22 3.18
N ASP A 91 11.67 -4.50 3.21
CA ASP A 91 12.53 -3.99 4.27
C ASP A 91 12.63 -2.47 4.18
N VAL A 92 11.96 -1.78 5.10
CA VAL A 92 11.90 -0.32 5.12
C VAL A 92 13.24 0.34 5.48
N ASN A 93 14.19 -0.43 6.03
CA ASN A 93 15.51 0.04 6.40
C ASN A 93 16.55 -0.12 5.29
N GLN A 94 16.28 -0.95 4.27
CA GLN A 94 17.18 -1.15 3.15
C GLN A 94 17.50 0.18 2.43
N MET A 95 18.71 0.32 1.92
CA MET A 95 19.09 1.49 1.11
C MET A 95 18.43 1.39 -0.27
N VAL A 96 17.95 2.51 -0.81
CA VAL A 96 17.25 2.55 -2.10
C VAL A 96 17.83 3.67 -2.93
N CYS A 97 18.29 3.34 -4.13
CA CYS A 97 18.68 4.34 -5.12
C CYS A 97 17.43 4.78 -5.89
N SER A 98 17.15 6.09 -5.90
CA SER A 98 15.91 6.64 -6.47
C SER A 98 15.83 6.57 -8.00
N ASP A 99 16.97 6.33 -8.65
CA ASP A 99 17.18 6.21 -10.10
C ASP A 99 16.88 4.81 -10.66
N HIS A 100 16.72 3.80 -9.80
CA HIS A 100 16.46 2.41 -10.20
C HIS A 100 15.01 1.99 -9.95
N PHE A 101 14.59 0.92 -10.63
CA PHE A 101 13.33 0.24 -10.33
C PHE A 101 13.58 -0.89 -9.35
N LEU A 102 12.73 -0.99 -8.32
CA LEU A 102 12.63 -2.20 -7.52
C LEU A 102 11.85 -3.24 -8.31
N ARG A 103 12.41 -4.44 -8.42
CA ARG A 103 11.84 -5.58 -9.16
C ARG A 103 11.46 -6.72 -8.23
N ALA A 104 10.50 -7.55 -8.64
CA ALA A 104 10.09 -8.75 -7.88
C ALA A 104 11.25 -9.71 -7.58
N ASP A 105 12.18 -9.90 -8.53
CA ASP A 105 13.32 -10.82 -8.41
C ASP A 105 14.32 -10.42 -7.29
N GLN A 106 14.20 -9.20 -6.77
CA GLN A 106 15.00 -8.68 -5.67
C GLN A 106 14.32 -8.86 -4.30
N LEU A 107 13.10 -9.40 -4.27
CA LEU A 107 12.28 -9.55 -3.08
C LEU A 107 11.94 -11.02 -2.84
N LEU A 108 11.93 -11.44 -1.58
CA LEU A 108 11.45 -12.76 -1.20
C LEU A 108 9.95 -12.68 -0.88
N PRO A 109 9.10 -13.51 -1.51
CA PRO A 109 7.68 -13.51 -1.21
C PRO A 109 7.46 -14.06 0.21
N VAL A 110 6.64 -13.35 0.98
CA VAL A 110 6.18 -13.77 2.32
C VAL A 110 4.84 -14.51 2.26
N PHE A 111 4.18 -14.47 1.11
CA PHE A 111 2.96 -15.22 0.81
C PHE A 111 2.82 -15.42 -0.71
N THR A 112 2.28 -16.57 -1.10
CA THR A 112 1.82 -16.87 -2.47
C THR A 112 0.58 -17.75 -2.37
N GLY A 113 -0.46 -17.42 -3.11
CA GLY A 113 -1.72 -18.19 -3.13
C GLY A 113 -2.83 -17.44 -3.84
N SER A 114 -4.06 -17.93 -3.71
CA SER A 114 -5.26 -17.30 -4.25
C SER A 114 -5.69 -16.05 -3.45
N VAL A 115 -6.60 -15.26 -4.02
CA VAL A 115 -7.23 -14.12 -3.33
C VAL A 115 -7.91 -14.55 -2.01
N SER A 116 -8.56 -15.71 -1.99
CA SER A 116 -9.21 -16.23 -0.77
C SER A 116 -8.18 -16.56 0.31
N GLU A 117 -7.09 -17.24 -0.06
CA GLU A 117 -6.00 -17.56 0.86
C GLU A 117 -5.27 -16.30 1.36
N PHE A 118 -5.17 -15.27 0.51
CA PHE A 118 -4.63 -13.98 0.90
C PHE A 118 -5.52 -13.31 1.95
N GLY A 119 -6.84 -13.36 1.79
CA GLY A 119 -7.80 -12.88 2.79
C GLY A 119 -7.61 -13.57 4.15
N ASP A 120 -7.47 -14.89 4.15
CA ASP A 120 -7.17 -15.68 5.34
C ASP A 120 -5.83 -15.31 5.99
N TRP A 121 -4.80 -15.08 5.18
CA TRP A 121 -3.49 -14.65 5.65
C TRP A 121 -3.57 -13.27 6.34
N VAL A 122 -4.25 -12.31 5.72
CA VAL A 122 -4.47 -10.97 6.31
C VAL A 122 -5.24 -11.09 7.62
N TYR A 123 -6.28 -11.91 7.66
CA TYR A 123 -7.06 -12.15 8.86
C TYR A 123 -6.17 -12.68 9.99
N ARG A 124 -5.37 -13.72 9.73
CA ARG A 124 -4.49 -14.34 10.73
C ARG A 124 -3.38 -13.39 11.18
N LYS A 125 -2.74 -12.64 10.27
CA LYS A 125 -1.59 -11.78 10.59
C LYS A 125 -2.00 -10.50 11.31
N PHE A 126 -3.12 -9.86 10.95
CA PHE A 126 -3.47 -8.52 11.43
C PHE A 126 -4.79 -8.44 12.20
N ILE A 127 -5.81 -9.19 11.79
CA ILE A 127 -7.19 -8.96 12.25
C ILE A 127 -7.53 -9.81 13.48
N ARG A 128 -7.12 -11.08 13.52
CA ARG A 128 -7.50 -12.07 14.56
C ARG A 128 -7.21 -11.58 15.98
N TYR A 129 -6.10 -10.84 16.16
CA TYR A 129 -5.66 -10.28 17.44
C TYR A 129 -5.89 -8.77 17.54
N GLY A 130 -6.68 -8.21 16.62
CA GLY A 130 -7.07 -6.81 16.62
C GLY A 130 -7.99 -6.49 17.81
N PRO A 131 -7.94 -5.27 18.35
CA PRO A 131 -8.92 -4.84 19.34
C PRO A 131 -10.32 -4.94 18.71
N PRO A 132 -11.34 -5.39 19.45
CA PRO A 132 -12.69 -5.43 18.92
C PRO A 132 -13.07 -4.05 18.41
N SER A 133 -13.52 -3.96 17.15
CA SER A 133 -14.21 -2.78 16.66
C SER A 133 -15.35 -2.52 17.64
N ARG A 134 -15.34 -1.37 18.34
CA ARG A 134 -16.29 -1.00 19.40
C ARG A 134 -17.61 -1.72 19.15
N GLY A 135 -17.90 -2.72 19.99
CA GLY A 135 -19.02 -3.62 19.77
C GLY A 135 -20.26 -2.81 19.43
N ARG A 136 -21.08 -3.30 18.51
CA ARG A 136 -22.45 -2.82 18.29
C ARG A 136 -23.00 -2.48 19.68
N LYS A 137 -23.05 -1.19 20.02
CA LYS A 137 -23.93 -0.74 21.08
C LYS A 137 -25.29 -1.09 20.48
N GLU A 138 -25.84 -2.23 20.90
CA GLU A 138 -27.28 -2.37 20.92
C GLU A 138 -27.78 -1.05 21.49
N ARG A 139 -28.43 -0.26 20.64
CA ARG A 139 -29.22 0.87 21.10
C ARG A 139 -30.34 0.24 21.91
N ARG A 140 -30.07 -0.04 23.19
CA ARG A 140 -31.11 -0.15 24.19
C ARG A 140 -31.54 1.26 24.51
N TRP A 141 -32.86 1.38 24.63
CA TRP A 141 -33.69 2.58 24.82
C TRP A 141 -34.11 3.24 23.51
#